data_AF-A0A6G6YGD3-F1
#
_entry.id   AF-A0A6G6YGD3-F1
#
_cell.length_a   1.000
_cell.length_b   1.000
_cell.length_c   1.000
_cell.angle_alpha   90.00
_cell.angle_beta   90.00
_cell.angle_gamma   90.00
#
_symmetry.space_group_name_H-M   'P 1'
#
loop_
_entity.id
_entity.type
_entity.pdbx_description
1 polymer ?
#
loop_
_entity_poly.entity_id
_entity_poly.type
_entity_poly.pdbx_seq_one_letter_code
_entity_poly.pdbx_strand_id
1 'polypeptide(L)'
;MNFEIQSDRTISQAFLNLEKTNFWEAATFVQNLDYKRNSDKHNPLIVLQESCGTCSSKHALLKRLIDENEQSNFQFMLGIFLMNGDNAPKIKSVLEHYNLAEIPEAHNYLKWNHQILDFTSRTWRRENFMPYLLKEIEIQPEQITDFKIKYHQNFLQDWLNEHSEISYSVEEIWNIREECIVALSQ
;
A
#
# COMPACT_ATOMS: atom_id res chain seq x y z
N MET A 1 -20.62 4.09 -0.59
CA MET A 1 -19.16 4.31 -0.43
C MET A 1 -18.74 5.67 -0.97
N ASN A 2 -19.44 6.73 -0.56
CA ASN A 2 -19.04 8.12 -0.80
C ASN A 2 -19.63 8.95 0.34
N PHE A 3 -18.97 10.04 0.69
CA PHE A 3 -19.46 11.01 1.65
C PHE A 3 -18.93 12.40 1.27
N GLU A 4 -19.72 13.43 1.57
CA GLU A 4 -19.26 14.81 1.48
C GLU A 4 -18.28 15.10 2.60
N ILE A 5 -17.22 15.84 2.29
CA ILE A 5 -16.23 16.28 3.25
C ILE A 5 -16.84 17.45 4.02
N GLN A 6 -17.06 17.25 5.31
CA GLN A 6 -17.72 18.21 6.21
C GLN A 6 -16.81 18.66 7.34
N SER A 7 -15.76 17.90 7.66
CA SER A 7 -14.82 18.28 8.71
C SER A 7 -13.96 19.47 8.30
N ASP A 8 -13.67 20.34 9.25
CA ASP A 8 -12.75 21.48 9.14
C ASP A 8 -11.33 21.14 9.62
N ARG A 9 -11.06 19.86 9.89
CA ARG A 9 -9.74 19.36 10.28
C ARG A 9 -8.75 19.36 9.12
N THR A 10 -7.48 19.18 9.47
CA THR A 10 -6.32 19.42 8.60
C THR A 10 -6.40 18.73 7.25
N ILE A 11 -6.72 17.43 7.20
CA ILE A 11 -6.76 16.68 5.94
C ILE A 11 -7.96 17.09 5.08
N SER A 12 -9.11 17.27 5.71
CA SER A 12 -10.36 17.67 5.08
C SER A 12 -10.21 19.06 4.45
N GLN A 13 -9.64 20.02 5.17
CA GLN A 13 -9.33 21.34 4.62
C GLN A 13 -8.33 21.29 3.47
N ALA A 14 -7.33 20.42 3.55
CA ALA A 14 -6.37 20.27 2.46
C ALA A 14 -7.04 19.79 1.16
N PHE A 15 -8.01 18.88 1.25
CA PHE A 15 -8.79 18.44 0.08
C PHE A 15 -9.80 19.49 -0.39
N LEU A 16 -10.48 20.19 0.52
CA LEU A 16 -11.41 21.27 0.17
C LEU A 16 -10.70 22.42 -0.57
N ASN A 17 -9.48 22.78 -0.14
CA ASN A 17 -8.64 23.76 -0.84
C ASN A 17 -8.19 23.32 -2.24
N LEU A 18 -8.22 22.01 -2.53
CA LEU A 18 -7.98 21.42 -3.84
C LEU A 18 -9.27 21.23 -4.66
N GLU A 19 -10.38 21.81 -4.21
CA GLU A 19 -11.71 21.66 -4.81
C GLU A 19 -12.09 20.18 -4.95
N LYS A 20 -11.84 19.39 -3.90
CA LYS A 20 -12.36 18.03 -3.75
C LYS A 20 -13.34 18.07 -2.60
N THR A 21 -14.62 17.91 -2.88
CA THR A 21 -15.70 18.11 -1.89
C THR A 21 -16.25 16.81 -1.35
N ASN A 22 -15.93 15.67 -1.98
CA ASN A 22 -16.32 14.34 -1.50
C ASN A 22 -15.16 13.35 -1.53
N PHE A 23 -15.36 12.23 -0.83
CA PHE A 23 -14.35 11.17 -0.71
C PHE A 23 -13.88 10.61 -2.05
N TRP A 24 -14.79 10.39 -3.01
CA TRP A 24 -14.42 9.84 -4.32
C TRP A 24 -13.54 10.79 -5.12
N GLU A 25 -13.81 12.09 -5.08
CA GLU A 25 -12.96 13.09 -5.71
C GLU A 25 -11.56 13.10 -5.09
N ALA A 26 -11.48 13.07 -3.75
CA ALA A 26 -10.21 12.98 -3.04
C ALA A 26 -9.44 11.69 -3.37
N ALA A 27 -10.12 10.54 -3.32
CA ALA A 27 -9.53 9.24 -3.61
C ALA A 27 -9.06 9.11 -5.07
N THR A 28 -9.85 9.60 -6.02
CA THR A 28 -9.49 9.65 -7.44
C THR A 28 -8.32 10.59 -7.68
N PHE A 29 -8.28 11.74 -7.01
CA PHE A 29 -7.15 12.66 -7.06
C PHE A 29 -5.87 11.95 -6.58
N VAL A 30 -5.90 11.31 -5.41
CA VAL A 30 -4.76 10.57 -4.83
C VAL A 30 -4.32 9.40 -5.72
N GLN A 31 -5.27 8.68 -6.34
CA GLN A 31 -4.97 7.59 -7.27
C GLN A 31 -4.18 8.05 -8.50
N ASN A 32 -4.35 9.32 -8.90
CA ASN A 32 -3.69 9.90 -10.07
C ASN A 32 -2.31 10.48 -9.78
N LEU A 33 -1.92 10.60 -8.51
CA LEU A 33 -0.58 11.05 -8.14
C LEU A 33 0.46 9.98 -8.48
N ASP A 34 1.72 10.40 -8.67
CA ASP A 34 2.79 9.47 -9.02
C ASP A 34 3.05 8.46 -7.89
N TYR A 35 3.46 7.25 -8.27
CA TYR A 35 3.94 6.26 -7.31
C TYR A 35 5.41 6.53 -6.98
N LYS A 36 5.67 7.09 -5.79
CA LYS A 36 7.02 7.46 -5.35
C LYS A 36 7.12 7.48 -3.82
N ARG A 37 8.31 7.18 -3.29
CA ARG A 37 8.60 7.31 -1.85
C ARG A 37 8.64 8.78 -1.46
N ASN A 38 7.90 9.12 -0.40
CA ASN A 38 7.90 10.45 0.17
C ASN A 38 9.14 10.71 1.04
N SER A 39 9.55 11.97 1.18
CA SER A 39 10.71 12.35 2.02
C SER A 39 10.47 12.20 3.51
N ASP A 40 9.27 12.53 3.99
CA ASP A 40 8.85 12.40 5.39
C ASP A 40 7.50 11.70 5.49
N LYS A 41 7.52 10.42 5.88
CA LYS A 41 6.31 9.60 6.03
C LYS A 41 5.51 9.89 7.31
N HIS A 42 6.05 10.69 8.23
CA HIS A 42 5.35 11.10 9.45
C HIS A 42 4.51 12.37 9.24
N ASN A 43 4.83 13.17 8.21
CA ASN A 43 4.03 14.31 7.82
C ASN A 43 2.70 13.85 7.17
N PRO A 44 1.54 14.15 7.79
CA PRO A 44 0.25 13.64 7.33
C PRO A 44 -0.21 14.25 6.00
N LEU A 45 0.38 15.36 5.55
CA LEU A 45 0.09 16.05 4.29
C LEU A 45 1.13 15.78 3.19
N ILE A 46 2.12 14.93 3.44
CA ILE A 46 3.28 14.77 2.55
C ILE A 46 2.90 14.37 1.12
N VAL A 47 1.85 13.54 0.97
CA VAL A 47 1.37 13.06 -0.33
C VAL A 47 0.82 14.21 -1.18
N LEU A 48 0.15 15.18 -0.55
CA LEU A 48 -0.35 16.37 -1.23
C LEU A 48 0.78 17.35 -1.55
N GLN A 49 1.70 17.55 -0.60
CA GLN A 49 2.82 18.49 -0.76
C GLN A 49 3.80 18.07 -1.85
N GLU A 50 4.10 16.77 -1.96
CA GLU A 50 5.03 16.24 -2.95
C GLU A 50 4.32 15.70 -4.20
N SER A 51 2.99 15.76 -4.25
CA SER A 51 2.17 15.26 -5.37
C SER A 51 2.48 13.81 -5.77
N CYS A 52 2.86 12.99 -4.81
CA CYS A 52 3.22 11.59 -5.03
C CYS A 52 3.07 10.77 -3.74
N GLY A 53 3.03 9.45 -3.86
CA GLY A 53 3.04 8.58 -2.69
C GLY A 53 3.10 7.11 -3.04
N THR A 54 3.23 6.28 -2.00
CA THR A 54 3.19 4.81 -2.12
C THR A 54 1.81 4.28 -1.72
N CYS A 55 1.58 2.97 -1.84
CA CYS A 55 0.34 2.37 -1.31
C CYS A 55 0.13 2.71 0.17
N SER A 56 1.20 2.76 0.96
CA SER A 56 1.18 3.14 2.36
C SER A 56 0.74 4.59 2.58
N SER A 57 1.47 5.56 2.02
CA SER A 57 1.22 6.97 2.31
C SER A 57 -0.08 7.48 1.68
N LYS A 58 -0.42 7.03 0.46
CA LYS A 58 -1.67 7.39 -0.22
C LYS A 58 -2.90 6.94 0.58
N HIS A 59 -2.94 5.68 1.01
CA HIS A 59 -4.07 5.17 1.77
C HIS A 59 -4.11 5.67 3.22
N ALA A 60 -2.95 5.96 3.83
CA ALA A 60 -2.92 6.62 5.13
C ALA A 60 -3.54 8.03 5.06
N LEU A 61 -3.22 8.82 4.02
CA LEU A 61 -3.88 10.12 3.79
C LEU A 61 -5.41 9.96 3.66
N LEU A 62 -5.87 9.02 2.83
CA LEU A 62 -7.30 8.78 2.65
C LEU A 62 -7.98 8.24 3.92
N LYS A 63 -7.30 7.39 4.71
CA LYS A 63 -7.80 6.93 6.00
C LYS A 63 -7.95 8.08 6.99
N ARG A 64 -6.98 9.02 7.03
CA ARG A 64 -7.10 10.22 7.86
C ARG A 64 -8.29 11.08 7.43
N LEU A 65 -8.53 11.24 6.13
CA LEU A 65 -9.73 11.94 5.62
C LEU A 65 -11.02 11.27 6.10
N ILE A 66 -11.10 9.94 5.99
CA ILE A 66 -12.21 9.11 6.46
C ILE A 66 -12.45 9.33 7.97
N ASP A 67 -11.38 9.28 8.76
CA ASP A 67 -11.43 9.44 10.22
C ASP A 67 -11.82 10.86 10.61
N GLU A 68 -11.38 11.85 9.83
CA GLU A 68 -11.76 13.23 10.05
C GLU A 68 -13.27 13.46 9.89
N ASN A 69 -13.91 12.67 9.02
CA ASN A 69 -15.34 12.74 8.71
C ASN A 69 -16.17 11.63 9.38
N GLU A 70 -15.61 10.99 10.41
CA GLU A 70 -16.29 10.02 11.29
C GLU A 70 -16.88 8.81 10.54
N GLN A 71 -16.24 8.39 9.45
CA GLN A 71 -16.72 7.30 8.59
C GLN A 71 -16.20 5.94 9.07
N SER A 72 -16.84 5.38 10.10
CA SER A 72 -16.41 4.13 10.77
C SER A 72 -16.54 2.84 9.94
N ASN A 73 -17.27 2.87 8.82
CA ASN A 73 -17.45 1.69 7.95
C ASN A 73 -16.22 1.38 7.07
N PHE A 74 -15.16 2.17 7.20
CA PHE A 74 -13.91 1.99 6.47
C PHE A 74 -12.82 1.45 7.39
N GLN A 75 -12.08 0.47 6.87
CA GLN A 75 -10.92 -0.10 7.54
C GLN A 75 -9.67 0.21 6.73
N PHE A 76 -8.54 0.36 7.40
CA PHE A 76 -7.24 0.51 6.76
C PHE A 76 -6.43 -0.77 6.95
N MET A 77 -6.06 -1.40 5.85
CA MET A 77 -5.53 -2.76 5.86
C MET A 77 -4.06 -2.79 5.49
N LEU A 78 -3.34 -3.72 6.10
CA LEU A 78 -2.05 -4.21 5.67
C LEU A 78 -2.22 -5.67 5.24
N GLY A 79 -2.03 -5.95 3.96
CA GLY A 79 -2.02 -7.30 3.40
C GLY A 79 -0.62 -7.76 3.05
N ILE A 80 -0.32 -9.03 3.29
CA ILE A 80 0.84 -9.72 2.72
C ILE A 80 0.35 -10.60 1.58
N PHE A 81 0.89 -10.40 0.39
CA PHE A 81 0.54 -11.17 -0.80
C PHE A 81 1.79 -11.66 -1.53
N LEU A 82 1.66 -12.74 -2.30
CA LEU A 82 2.76 -13.24 -3.12
C LEU A 82 2.83 -12.46 -4.43
N MET A 83 4.00 -11.91 -4.76
CA MET A 83 4.28 -11.40 -6.09
C MET A 83 5.02 -12.45 -6.91
N ASN A 84 4.61 -12.64 -8.16
CA ASN A 84 5.24 -13.53 -9.13
C ASN A 84 5.15 -12.95 -10.55
N GLY A 85 5.65 -13.71 -11.53
CA GLY A 85 5.65 -13.30 -12.93
C GLY A 85 4.26 -13.17 -13.58
N ASP A 86 3.21 -13.74 -12.98
CA ASP A 86 1.85 -13.69 -13.52
C ASP A 86 1.10 -12.44 -13.03
N ASN A 87 1.15 -12.18 -11.72
CA ASN A 87 0.41 -11.06 -11.12
C ASN A 87 1.19 -9.74 -11.12
N ALA A 88 2.52 -9.80 -11.22
CA ALA A 88 3.42 -8.67 -11.31
C ALA A 88 4.45 -8.88 -12.44
N PRO A 89 4.06 -8.89 -13.73
CA PRO A 89 4.96 -9.27 -14.83
C PRO A 89 6.28 -8.48 -14.91
N LYS A 90 6.29 -7.23 -14.42
CA LYS A 90 7.50 -6.38 -14.39
C LYS A 90 8.62 -6.93 -13.49
N ILE A 91 8.30 -7.76 -12.48
CA ILE A 91 9.31 -8.29 -11.56
C ILE A 91 9.86 -9.65 -12.00
N LYS A 92 9.29 -10.24 -13.06
CA LYS A 92 9.60 -11.60 -13.50
C LYS A 92 11.10 -11.83 -13.72
N SER A 93 11.77 -10.90 -14.39
CA SER A 93 13.21 -11.00 -14.64
C SER A 93 14.06 -10.93 -13.37
N VAL A 94 13.62 -10.16 -12.37
CA VAL A 94 14.29 -10.08 -11.06
C VAL A 94 14.17 -11.43 -10.35
N LEU A 95 12.96 -11.99 -10.31
CA LEU A 95 12.72 -13.30 -9.68
C LEU A 95 13.50 -14.42 -10.37
N GLU A 96 13.51 -14.46 -11.70
CA GLU A 96 14.29 -15.43 -12.49
C GLU A 96 15.80 -15.30 -12.23
N HIS A 97 16.33 -14.08 -12.11
CA HIS A 97 17.74 -13.85 -11.78
C HIS A 97 18.15 -14.49 -10.46
N TYR A 98 17.27 -14.41 -9.46
CA TYR A 98 17.50 -14.97 -8.12
C TYR A 98 16.98 -16.41 -7.95
N ASN A 99 16.47 -17.05 -9.01
CA ASN A 99 15.83 -18.38 -8.97
C ASN A 99 14.67 -18.48 -7.95
N LEU A 100 13.88 -17.41 -7.82
CA LEU A 100 12.67 -17.39 -7.01
C LEU A 100 11.44 -17.53 -7.92
N ALA A 101 10.46 -18.35 -7.52
CA ALA A 101 9.17 -18.40 -8.21
C ALA A 101 8.28 -17.20 -7.84
N GLU A 102 8.37 -16.78 -6.58
CA GLU A 102 7.54 -15.75 -5.99
C GLU A 102 8.21 -15.15 -4.75
N ILE A 103 7.72 -14.00 -4.31
CA ILE A 103 8.23 -13.29 -3.14
C ILE A 103 7.09 -12.60 -2.36
N PRO A 104 7.01 -12.73 -1.03
CA PRO A 104 5.98 -12.04 -0.24
C PRO A 104 6.19 -10.53 -0.19
N GLU A 105 5.11 -9.77 -0.36
CA GLU A 105 5.09 -8.32 -0.38
C GLU A 105 4.00 -7.72 0.51
N ALA A 106 4.33 -6.60 1.17
CA ALA A 106 3.43 -5.88 2.05
C ALA A 106 2.72 -4.71 1.35
N HIS A 107 1.41 -4.81 1.23
CA HIS A 107 0.57 -3.83 0.53
C HIS A 107 -0.48 -3.20 1.45
N ASN A 108 -0.77 -1.92 1.24
CA ASN A 108 -1.79 -1.21 2.00
C ASN A 108 -2.94 -0.77 1.10
N TYR A 109 -4.16 -0.93 1.61
CA TYR A 109 -5.40 -0.61 0.93
C TYR A 109 -6.49 -0.29 1.95
N LEU A 110 -7.62 0.23 1.48
CA LEU A 110 -8.81 0.42 2.31
C LEU A 110 -9.79 -0.72 2.10
N LYS A 111 -10.64 -0.97 3.10
CA LYS A 111 -11.84 -1.79 2.94
C LYS A 111 -13.08 -1.01 3.31
N TRP A 112 -14.17 -1.24 2.59
CA TRP A 112 -15.50 -0.78 2.96
C TRP A 112 -16.48 -1.94 2.80
N ASN A 113 -17.18 -2.31 3.86
CA ASN A 113 -18.10 -3.46 3.87
C ASN A 113 -17.47 -4.73 3.26
N HIS A 114 -16.25 -5.08 3.68
CA HIS A 114 -15.46 -6.21 3.18
C HIS A 114 -14.97 -6.10 1.71
N GLN A 115 -15.26 -5.00 1.00
CA GLN A 115 -14.76 -4.77 -0.34
C GLN A 115 -13.43 -4.02 -0.31
N ILE A 116 -12.41 -4.54 -0.99
CA ILE A 116 -11.12 -3.86 -1.17
C ILE A 116 -11.26 -2.65 -2.08
N LEU A 117 -10.73 -1.52 -1.61
CA LEU A 117 -10.58 -0.27 -2.32
C LEU A 117 -9.10 0.08 -2.36
N ASP A 118 -8.55 0.12 -3.58
CA ASP A 118 -7.15 0.44 -3.79
C ASP A 118 -6.99 1.64 -4.71
N PHE A 119 -6.27 2.64 -4.21
CA PHE A 119 -5.96 3.92 -4.83
C PHE A 119 -4.45 4.09 -5.02
N THR A 120 -3.70 2.99 -5.10
CA THR A 120 -2.25 3.04 -5.34
C THR A 120 -1.97 3.61 -6.73
N SER A 121 -2.68 3.12 -7.74
CA SER A 121 -2.60 3.57 -9.14
C SER A 121 -3.86 3.19 -9.93
N ARG A 122 -4.01 3.74 -11.14
CA ARG A 122 -5.08 3.35 -12.08
C ARG A 122 -4.87 1.96 -12.69
N THR A 123 -3.65 1.44 -12.66
CA THR A 123 -3.29 0.13 -13.23
C THR A 123 -3.41 -1.00 -12.22
N TRP A 124 -3.65 -0.70 -10.94
CA TRP A 124 -3.91 -1.73 -9.94
C TRP A 124 -5.17 -2.52 -10.32
N ARG A 125 -5.11 -3.84 -10.13
CA ARG A 125 -6.18 -4.79 -10.47
C ARG A 125 -6.36 -5.73 -9.29
N ARG A 126 -7.62 -5.94 -8.90
CA ARG A 126 -7.96 -6.82 -7.78
C ARG A 126 -7.56 -8.25 -8.05
N GLU A 127 -7.67 -8.67 -9.30
CA GLU A 127 -7.38 -10.01 -9.80
C GLU A 127 -5.90 -10.38 -9.64
N ASN A 128 -5.02 -9.37 -9.66
CA ASN A 128 -3.58 -9.54 -9.46
C ASN A 128 -3.20 -9.58 -7.97
N PHE A 129 -4.14 -9.32 -7.05
CA PHE A 129 -3.86 -9.20 -5.63
C PHE A 129 -4.62 -10.24 -4.81
N MET A 130 -5.95 -10.28 -4.92
CA MET A 130 -6.83 -11.10 -4.08
C MET A 130 -6.51 -12.60 -4.10
N PRO A 131 -6.27 -13.25 -5.26
CA PRO A 131 -5.94 -14.68 -5.28
C PRO A 131 -4.61 -15.01 -4.59
N TYR A 132 -3.74 -14.01 -4.41
CA TYR A 132 -2.38 -14.16 -3.88
C TYR A 132 -2.25 -13.60 -2.45
N LEU A 133 -3.34 -13.09 -1.87
CA LEU A 133 -3.36 -12.53 -0.52
C LEU A 133 -3.26 -13.66 0.51
N LEU A 134 -2.20 -13.66 1.31
CA LEU A 134 -1.93 -14.68 2.32
C LEU A 134 -2.48 -14.28 3.70
N LYS A 135 -2.34 -13.01 4.06
CA LYS A 135 -2.72 -12.50 5.38
C LYS A 135 -3.10 -11.04 5.26
N GLU A 136 -4.04 -10.60 6.09
CA GLU A 136 -4.35 -9.20 6.26
C GLU A 136 -4.64 -8.87 7.72
N ILE A 137 -4.27 -7.65 8.13
CA ILE A 137 -4.61 -7.09 9.43
C ILE A 137 -5.07 -5.65 9.25
N GLU A 138 -5.95 -5.19 10.13
CA GLU A 138 -6.29 -3.77 10.22
C GLU A 138 -5.15 -3.01 10.93
N ILE A 139 -4.81 -1.83 10.42
CA ILE A 139 -3.76 -0.96 10.94
C ILE A 139 -4.24 0.50 11.00
N GLN A 140 -3.53 1.33 11.74
CA GLN A 140 -3.72 2.77 11.82
C GLN A 140 -2.76 3.52 10.87
N PRO A 141 -3.09 4.76 10.46
CA PRO A 141 -2.22 5.58 9.60
C PRO A 141 -0.79 5.74 10.11
N GLU A 142 -0.57 5.73 11.43
CA GLU A 142 0.75 5.85 12.08
C GLU A 142 1.59 4.57 11.92
N GLN A 143 0.98 3.44 11.58
CA GLN A 143 1.63 2.13 11.51
C GLN A 143 2.23 1.82 10.13
N ILE A 144 2.22 2.77 9.19
CA ILE A 144 2.72 2.56 7.83
C ILE A 144 4.25 2.52 7.69
N THR A 145 4.99 2.87 8.75
CA THR A 145 6.46 2.87 8.78
C THR A 145 7.00 1.66 9.55
N ASP A 146 7.50 1.86 10.77
CA ASP A 146 8.27 0.87 11.53
C ASP A 146 7.44 -0.39 11.81
N PHE A 147 6.17 -0.22 12.14
CA PHE A 147 5.25 -1.34 12.36
C PHE A 147 5.13 -2.19 11.10
N LYS A 148 4.85 -1.58 9.94
CA LYS A 148 4.73 -2.30 8.66
C LYS A 148 6.02 -3.02 8.30
N ILE A 149 7.17 -2.34 8.41
CA ILE A 149 8.48 -2.92 8.07
C ILE A 149 8.75 -4.15 8.95
N LYS A 150 8.59 -4.01 10.27
CA LYS A 150 8.81 -5.12 11.21
C LYS A 150 7.83 -6.27 10.97
N TYR A 151 6.56 -5.96 10.69
CA TYR A 151 5.55 -6.97 10.38
C TYR A 151 5.92 -7.78 9.13
N HIS A 152 6.37 -7.10 8.07
CA HIS A 152 6.80 -7.75 6.83
C HIS A 152 8.08 -8.56 7.01
N GLN A 153 9.09 -8.02 7.69
CA GLN A 153 10.33 -8.75 7.99
C GLN A 153 10.09 -10.02 8.81
N ASN A 154 9.21 -9.94 9.83
CA ASN A 154 8.81 -11.13 10.59
C ASN A 154 8.10 -12.15 9.68
N PHE A 155 7.21 -11.71 8.80
CA PHE A 155 6.55 -12.60 7.85
C PHE A 155 7.55 -13.28 6.91
N LEU A 156 8.55 -12.54 6.40
CA LEU A 156 9.58 -13.11 5.52
C LEU A 156 10.43 -14.16 6.25
N GLN A 157 10.73 -13.94 7.53
CA GLN A 157 11.42 -14.93 8.36
C GLN A 157 10.60 -16.21 8.52
N ASP A 158 9.30 -16.08 8.81
CA ASP A 158 8.40 -17.23 8.92
C ASP A 158 8.28 -17.97 7.57
N TRP A 159 8.09 -17.22 6.49
CA TRP A 159 8.01 -17.77 5.13
C TRP A 159 9.27 -18.55 4.73
N LEU A 160 10.47 -18.03 5.01
CA LEU A 160 11.73 -18.73 4.75
C LEU A 160 11.89 -20.01 5.58
N ASN A 161 11.38 -20.04 6.82
CA ASN A 161 11.40 -21.25 7.64
C ASN A 161 10.50 -22.35 7.07
N GLU A 162 9.44 -21.97 6.34
CA GLU A 162 8.53 -22.90 5.66
C GLU A 162 9.05 -23.35 4.28
N HIS A 163 10.04 -22.64 3.71
CA HIS A 163 10.58 -22.86 2.36
C HIS A 163 12.09 -23.15 2.41
N SER A 164 12.46 -24.29 2.98
CA SER A 164 13.86 -24.70 3.21
C SER A 164 14.74 -24.81 1.95
N GLU A 165 14.10 -24.89 0.78
CA GLU A 165 14.77 -24.89 -0.53
C GLU A 165 15.32 -23.51 -0.92
N ILE A 166 14.82 -22.43 -0.30
CA ILE A 166 15.28 -21.06 -0.56
C ILE A 166 16.54 -20.81 0.26
N SER A 167 17.67 -20.70 -0.42
CA SER A 167 19.00 -20.54 0.19
C SER A 167 19.39 -19.07 0.40
N TYR A 168 18.44 -18.22 0.77
CA TYR A 168 18.67 -16.80 1.06
C TYR A 168 18.32 -16.47 2.51
N SER A 169 19.08 -15.56 3.10
CA SER A 169 18.74 -14.92 4.37
C SER A 169 17.57 -13.95 4.21
N VAL A 170 16.95 -13.56 5.34
CA VAL A 170 15.88 -12.54 5.36
C VAL A 170 16.38 -11.21 4.80
N GLU A 171 17.64 -10.84 5.06
CA GLU A 171 18.24 -9.61 4.55
C GLU A 171 18.39 -9.65 3.02
N GLU A 172 18.84 -10.78 2.47
CA GLU A 172 18.94 -10.98 1.01
C GLU A 172 17.56 -10.94 0.36
N ILE A 173 16.56 -11.64 0.93
CA ILE A 173 15.17 -11.57 0.43
C ILE A 173 14.62 -10.15 0.50
N TRP A 174 14.90 -9.40 1.56
CA TRP A 174 14.50 -8.01 1.67
C TRP A 174 15.09 -7.14 0.56
N ASN A 175 16.36 -7.34 0.22
CA ASN A 175 17.02 -6.63 -0.86
C ASN A 175 16.46 -7.01 -2.23
N ILE A 176 16.24 -8.30 -2.49
CA ILE A 176 15.59 -8.79 -3.72
C ILE A 176 14.19 -8.18 -3.87
N ARG A 177 13.43 -8.10 -2.77
CA ARG A 177 12.12 -7.43 -2.73
C ARG A 177 12.22 -5.95 -3.09
N GLU A 178 13.23 -5.23 -2.60
CA GLU A 178 13.44 -3.82 -2.99
C GLU A 178 13.71 -3.67 -4.49
N GLU A 179 14.48 -4.59 -5.10
CA GLU A 179 14.68 -4.63 -6.55
C GLU A 179 13.37 -4.88 -7.31
N CYS A 180 12.51 -5.79 -6.83
CA CYS A 180 11.18 -6.00 -7.40
C CYS A 180 10.34 -4.70 -7.37
N ILE A 181 10.38 -3.94 -6.27
CA ILE A 181 9.64 -2.66 -6.18
C ILE A 181 10.20 -1.59 -7.12
N VAL A 182 11.52 -1.55 -7.30
CA VAL A 182 12.14 -0.69 -8.31
C VAL A 182 11.63 -1.06 -9.71
N ALA A 183 11.60 -2.35 -10.05
CA ALA A 183 11.09 -2.81 -11.34
C ALA A 183 9.59 -2.50 -11.56
N LEU A 184 8.76 -2.54 -10.51
CA LEU A 184 7.35 -2.14 -10.61
C LEU A 184 7.16 -0.64 -10.92
N SER A 185 8.11 0.18 -10.50
CA SER A 185 8.05 1.65 -10.61
C SER A 185 8.59 2.19 -11.94
N GLN A 186 9.17 1.33 -12.80
CA GLN A 186 9.63 1.63 -14.16
C GLN A 186 8.51 1.42 -15.19
#